data_AF-A0AAE4NIL9-F1
#
_entry.id   AF-A0AAE4NIL9-F1
#
_cell.length_a   1.000
_cell.length_b   1.000
_cell.length_c   1.000
_cell.angle_alpha   90.00
_cell.angle_beta   90.00
_cell.angle_gamma   90.00
#
_symmetry.space_group_name_H-M   'P 1'
#
loop_
_entity.id
_entity.type
_entity.pdbx_description
1 polymer ?
#
loop_
_entity_poly.entity_id
_entity_poly.type
_entity_poly.pdbx_seq_one_letter_code
_entity_poly.pdbx_strand_id
1 'polypeptide(L)'
;MNANDIAPNLYEEWGLDRRDGAHELLVLLESKDLQFQQQGQEAEEPRRAQLRIAASVLGSARKRAEYDNACAAGLRPTWGDLGQLGAVGQWNPAAAATAAAGSVFPVRSGRGARAPS
;
A
#
# COMPACT_ATOMS: atom_id res chain seq x y z
N MET A 1 -2.53 9.99 -3.38
CA MET A 1 -1.20 9.38 -3.12
C MET A 1 -0.77 8.67 -4.39
N ASN A 2 0.44 8.90 -4.91
CA ASN A 2 0.93 8.09 -6.04
C ASN A 2 1.62 6.83 -5.52
N ALA A 3 1.38 5.70 -6.18
CA ALA A 3 2.01 4.43 -5.83
C ALA A 3 3.54 4.48 -5.99
N ASN A 4 4.05 5.33 -6.89
CA ASN A 4 5.48 5.50 -7.16
C ASN A 4 6.17 6.46 -6.16
N ASP A 5 5.41 7.11 -5.27
CA ASP A 5 6.00 7.98 -4.26
C ASP A 5 6.75 7.13 -3.23
N ILE A 6 7.99 7.52 -2.92
CA ILE A 6 8.81 6.86 -1.89
C ILE A 6 8.11 6.99 -0.55
N ALA A 7 7.91 5.86 0.12
CA ALA A 7 7.33 5.83 1.45
C ALA A 7 8.38 6.23 2.50
N PRO A 8 8.03 7.09 3.47
CA PRO A 8 8.85 7.32 4.65
C PRO A 8 8.99 6.02 5.47
N ASN A 9 9.90 6.03 6.44
CA ASN A 9 9.96 4.95 7.41
C ASN A 9 8.62 4.90 8.19
N LEU A 10 7.93 3.76 8.18
CA LEU A 10 6.59 3.63 8.75
C LEU A 10 6.59 3.82 10.27
N TYR A 11 7.67 3.44 10.96
CA TYR A 11 7.78 3.66 12.40
C TYR A 11 7.95 5.14 12.72
N GLU A 12 8.80 5.84 11.96
CA GLU A 12 9.04 7.27 12.15
C GLU A 12 7.82 8.11 11.76
N GLU A 13 7.20 7.82 10.61
CA GLU A 13 6.02 8.53 10.09
C GLU A 13 4.84 8.50 11.07
N TRP A 14 4.62 7.35 11.72
CA TRP A 14 3.48 7.15 12.61
C TRP A 14 3.84 7.28 14.10
N GLY A 15 5.10 7.56 14.42
CA GLY A 15 5.59 7.66 15.80
C GLY A 15 5.40 6.37 16.59
N LEU A 16 5.78 5.24 16.00
CA LEU A 16 5.66 3.90 16.57
C LEU A 16 7.01 3.41 17.09
N ASP A 17 7.02 2.62 18.18
CA ASP A 17 8.23 1.95 18.63
C ASP A 17 8.41 0.63 17.86
N ARG A 18 9.53 0.50 17.14
CA ARG A 18 9.92 -0.74 16.46
C ARG A 18 10.17 -1.91 17.39
N ARG A 19 10.13 -1.73 18.71
CA ARG A 19 10.23 -2.78 19.73
C ARG A 19 8.88 -3.38 20.10
N ASP A 20 7.78 -2.69 19.81
CA ASP A 20 6.42 -3.16 20.09
C ASP A 20 6.08 -4.40 19.26
N GLY A 21 5.14 -5.20 19.76
CA GLY A 21 4.61 -6.36 19.05
C GLY A 21 3.75 -5.97 17.86
N ALA A 22 3.63 -6.85 16.86
CA ALA A 22 2.80 -6.58 15.66
C ALA A 22 1.33 -6.26 16.00
N HIS A 23 0.77 -6.93 17.03
CA HIS A 23 -0.58 -6.64 17.49
C HIS A 23 -0.71 -5.26 18.13
N GLU A 24 0.25 -4.85 18.96
CA GLU A 24 0.28 -3.54 19.61
C GLU A 24 0.39 -2.43 18.56
N LEU A 25 1.29 -2.59 17.59
CA LEU A 25 1.42 -1.67 16.45
C LEU A 25 0.13 -1.54 15.65
N LEU A 26 -0.59 -2.64 15.42
CA LEU A 26 -1.88 -2.62 14.74
C LEU A 26 -2.91 -1.79 15.52
N VAL A 27 -3.04 -2.04 16.83
CA VAL A 27 -3.97 -1.30 17.69
C VAL A 27 -3.68 0.20 17.68
N LEU A 28 -2.40 0.60 17.72
CA LEU A 28 -1.99 2.00 17.66
C LEU A 28 -2.36 2.65 16.31
N LEU A 29 -2.16 1.94 15.20
CA LEU A 29 -2.49 2.41 13.86
C LEU A 29 -4.00 2.53 13.66
N GLU A 30 -4.78 1.54 14.10
CA GLU A 30 -6.25 1.59 14.07
C GLU A 30 -6.79 2.74 14.94
N SER A 31 -6.19 2.96 16.11
CA SER A 31 -6.55 4.09 16.98
C SER A 31 -6.32 5.45 16.30
N LYS A 32 -5.25 5.59 15.51
CA LYS A 32 -5.00 6.80 14.72
C LYS A 32 -6.00 6.94 13.58
N ASP A 33 -6.40 5.84 12.96
CA ASP A 33 -7.37 5.86 11.86
C ASP A 33 -8.73 6.36 12.34
N LEU A 34 -9.14 5.90 13.53
CA LEU A 34 -10.35 6.39 14.20
C LEU A 34 -10.26 7.89 14.55
N GLN A 35 -9.08 8.40 14.92
CA GLN A 35 -8.90 9.83 15.17
C GLN A 35 -9.06 10.64 13.88
N PHE A 36 -8.47 10.18 12.77
CA PHE A 36 -8.66 10.83 11.47
C PHE A 36 -10.12 10.82 11.02
N GLN A 37 -10.82 9.71 11.21
CA GLN A 37 -12.24 9.63 10.93
C GLN A 37 -13.05 10.62 11.77
N GLN A 38 -12.74 10.77 13.07
CA GLN A 38 -13.41 11.72 13.95
C GLN A 38 -13.12 13.18 13.60
N GLN A 39 -11.98 13.46 12.94
CA GLN A 39 -11.62 14.77 12.42
C GLN A 39 -12.28 15.10 11.08
N GLY A 40 -13.12 14.19 10.53
CA GLY A 40 -13.78 14.35 9.25
C GLY A 40 -12.91 13.99 8.05
N GLN A 41 -11.82 13.23 8.24
CA GLN A 41 -11.04 12.72 7.12
C GLN A 41 -11.71 11.50 6.51
N GLU A 42 -12.09 11.65 5.25
CA GLU A 42 -12.70 10.60 4.45
C GLU A 42 -11.71 9.46 4.17
N ALA A 43 -12.24 8.26 3.91
CA ALA A 43 -11.41 7.09 3.64
C ALA A 43 -10.55 7.21 2.37
N GLU A 44 -10.95 8.09 1.44
CA GLU A 44 -10.25 8.39 0.19
C GLU A 44 -9.05 9.34 0.40
N GLU A 45 -8.96 9.96 1.57
CA GLU A 45 -7.85 10.86 1.89
C GLU A 45 -6.52 10.09 1.82
N PRO A 46 -5.50 10.65 1.12
CA PRO A 46 -4.19 10.02 0.97
C PRO A 46 -3.61 9.55 2.30
N ARG A 47 -3.81 10.33 3.37
CA ARG A 47 -3.28 10.04 4.70
C ARG A 47 -3.93 8.82 5.35
N ARG A 48 -5.24 8.62 5.18
CA ARG A 48 -5.92 7.41 5.66
C ARG A 48 -5.56 6.19 4.83
N ALA A 49 -5.38 6.34 3.52
CA ALA A 49 -4.89 5.27 2.66
C ALA A 49 -3.48 4.79 3.07
N GLN A 50 -2.56 5.73 3.35
CA GLN A 50 -1.21 5.43 3.85
C GLN A 50 -1.24 4.69 5.19
N LEU A 51 -2.10 5.14 6.12
CA LEU A 51 -2.25 4.52 7.43
C LEU A 51 -2.75 3.07 7.33
N ARG A 52 -3.70 2.80 6.44
CA ARG A 52 -4.20 1.44 6.17
C ARG A 52 -3.12 0.53 5.58
N ILE A 53 -2.28 1.04 4.70
CA ILE A 53 -1.13 0.29 4.17
C ILE A 53 -0.16 -0.03 5.31
N ALA A 54 0.16 0.96 6.16
CA ALA A 54 1.03 0.76 7.31
C ALA A 54 0.46 -0.29 8.28
N ALA A 55 -0.83 -0.24 8.59
CA ALA A 55 -1.52 -1.22 9.44
C ALA A 55 -1.46 -2.64 8.83
N SER A 56 -1.67 -2.76 7.52
CA SER A 56 -1.61 -4.05 6.83
C SER A 56 -0.21 -4.68 6.88
N VAL A 57 0.85 -3.86 6.80
CA VAL A 57 2.26 -4.30 6.84
C VAL A 57 2.72 -4.57 8.27
N LEU A 58 2.64 -3.57 9.16
CA LEU A 58 3.18 -3.65 10.51
C LEU A 58 2.33 -4.52 11.45
N GLY A 59 1.03 -4.64 11.17
CA GLY A 59 0.10 -5.46 11.96
C GLY A 59 0.26 -6.96 11.79
N SER A 60 1.14 -7.41 10.88
CA SER A 60 1.45 -8.82 10.68
C SER A 60 2.94 -9.07 10.89
N ALA A 61 3.29 -9.92 11.86
CA ALA A 61 4.70 -10.23 12.17
C ALA A 61 5.48 -10.72 10.94
N ARG A 62 4.85 -11.53 10.08
CA ARG A 62 5.47 -12.01 8.82
C ARG A 62 5.75 -10.86 7.86
N LYS A 63 4.77 -10.01 7.57
CA LYS A 63 4.91 -8.90 6.60
C LYS A 63 5.86 -7.83 7.13
N ARG A 64 5.81 -7.58 8.44
CA ARG A 64 6.72 -6.70 9.14
C ARG A 64 8.16 -7.18 9.04
N ALA A 65 8.43 -8.49 9.18
CA ALA A 65 9.77 -9.02 9.00
C ALA A 65 10.32 -8.76 7.58
N GLU A 66 9.48 -8.93 6.55
CA GLU A 66 9.85 -8.59 5.17
C GLU A 66 10.17 -7.10 5.00
N TYR A 67 9.33 -6.23 5.57
CA TYR A 67 9.56 -4.78 5.59
C TYR A 67 10.86 -4.41 6.31
N ASP A 68 11.08 -4.96 7.50
CA ASP A 68 12.26 -4.67 8.33
C ASP A 68 13.54 -5.15 7.63
N ASN A 69 13.51 -6.31 6.97
CA ASN A 69 14.63 -6.81 6.17
C ASN A 69 14.94 -5.88 4.99
N ALA A 70 13.92 -5.37 4.30
CA ALA A 70 14.11 -4.41 3.21
C ALA A 70 14.73 -3.09 3.71
N CYS A 71 14.25 -2.58 4.84
CA CYS A 71 14.84 -1.39 5.48
C CYS A 71 16.28 -1.63 5.92
N ALA A 72 16.59 -2.80 6.49
CA ALA A 72 17.94 -3.18 6.89
C ALA A 72 18.90 -3.30 5.70
N ALA A 73 18.39 -3.70 4.53
CA ALA A 73 19.11 -3.72 3.26
C ALA A 73 19.30 -2.33 2.62
N GLY A 74 18.81 -1.26 3.26
CA GLY A 74 18.91 0.11 2.75
C GLY A 74 17.93 0.43 1.62
N LEU A 75 16.93 -0.43 1.38
CA LEU A 75 15.92 -0.18 0.37
C LEU A 75 14.96 0.92 0.83
N ARG A 76 14.52 1.75 -0.12
CA ARG A 76 13.47 2.74 0.10
C ARG A 76 12.22 2.33 -0.68
N PRO A 77 11.28 1.61 -0.05
CA PRO A 77 10.05 1.21 -0.72
C PRO A 77 9.24 2.41 -1.18
N THR A 78 8.51 2.22 -2.27
CA THR A 78 7.40 3.09 -2.64
C THR A 78 6.13 2.67 -1.89
N TRP A 79 5.13 3.56 -1.86
CA TRP A 79 3.83 3.19 -1.31
C TRP A 79 3.15 2.04 -2.06
N GLY A 80 3.44 1.88 -3.37
CA GLY A 80 2.99 0.74 -4.18
C GLY A 80 3.61 -0.57 -3.72
N ASP A 81 4.91 -0.58 -3.42
CA ASP A 81 5.61 -1.76 -2.89
C ASP A 81 5.02 -2.19 -1.54
N LEU A 82 4.76 -1.21 -0.66
CA LEU A 82 4.14 -1.47 0.65
C LEU A 82 2.69 -1.94 0.53
N GLY A 83 1.92 -1.39 -0.41
CA GLY A 83 0.57 -1.85 -0.71
C GLY A 83 0.56 -3.31 -1.16
N GLN A 84 1.49 -3.70 -2.02
CA GLN A 84 1.63 -5.07 -2.49
C GLN A 84 2.11 -6.03 -1.39
N LEU A 85 3.07 -5.60 -0.57
CA LEU A 85 3.47 -6.35 0.62
C LEU A 85 2.27 -6.55 1.56
N GLY A 86 1.46 -5.51 1.77
CA GLY A 86 0.24 -5.57 2.56
C GLY A 86 -0.78 -6.57 2.00
N ALA A 87 -0.95 -6.64 0.67
CA ALA A 87 -1.92 -7.53 0.03
C ALA A 87 -1.46 -8.99 -0.04
N VAL A 88 -0.20 -9.23 -0.48
CA VAL A 88 0.33 -10.56 -0.81
C VAL A 88 1.12 -11.17 0.35
N GLY A 89 1.67 -10.33 1.23
CA GLY A 89 2.51 -10.76 2.35
C GLY A 89 3.90 -11.26 1.96
N GLN A 90 4.36 -10.90 0.76
CA GLN A 90 5.70 -11.16 0.27
C GLN A 90 6.29 -9.87 -0.31
N TRP A 91 7.56 -9.61 -0.01
CA TRP A 91 8.29 -8.51 -0.61
C TRP A 91 8.57 -8.79 -2.09
N ASN A 92 8.05 -7.94 -2.99
CA ASN A 92 8.35 -8.00 -4.41
C ASN A 92 8.39 -6.58 -5.02
N PRO A 93 9.56 -5.92 -5.03
CA PRO A 93 9.69 -4.53 -5.48
C PRO A 93 9.54 -4.38 -7.00
N ALA A 94 9.56 -5.47 -7.77
CA ALA A 94 9.39 -5.41 -9.24
C ALA A 94 7.91 -5.36 -9.68
N ALA A 95 6.96 -5.72 -8.80
CA ALA A 95 5.55 -5.88 -9.17
C ALA A 95 4.73 -4.57 -9.14
N ALA A 96 5.14 -3.57 -8.35
CA ALA A 96 4.39 -2.32 -8.21
C ALA A 96 4.28 -1.53 -9.54
N ALA A 97 5.28 -1.64 -10.42
CA ALA A 97 5.27 -1.01 -11.74
C ALA A 97 4.21 -1.60 -12.70
N THR A 98 3.74 -2.84 -12.47
CA THR A 98 2.78 -3.51 -13.37
C THR A 98 1.32 -3.30 -12.94
N ALA A 99 1.04 -3.10 -11.64
CA ALA A 99 -0.32 -2.90 -11.14
C ALA A 99 -0.91 -1.52 -11.53
N ALA A 100 -0.08 -0.51 -11.77
CA ALA A 100 -0.50 0.80 -12.27
C ALA A 100 -0.84 0.82 -13.78
N ALA A 101 -0.47 -0.23 -14.53
CA ALA A 101 -0.70 -0.32 -15.97
C ALA A 101 -1.92 -1.18 -16.36
N GLY A 102 -2.62 -1.75 -15.37
CA GLY A 102 -3.69 -2.74 -15.56
C GLY A 102 -5.11 -2.19 -15.68
N SER A 103 -5.32 -1.01 -16.28
CA SER A 103 -6.65 -0.53 -16.66
C SER A 103 -6.66 -0.04 -18.11
N VAL A 104 -6.21 -0.90 -19.03
CA VAL A 104 -6.55 -0.77 -20.45
C VAL A 104 -7.52 -1.90 -20.77
N PHE A 105 -8.81 -1.59 -20.67
CA PHE A 105 -9.84 -2.40 -21.32
C PHE A 105 -9.51 -2.48 -22.82
N PRO A 106 -9.40 -3.66 -23.43
CA PRO A 106 -9.34 -3.73 -24.88
C PRO A 106 -10.70 -3.30 -25.44
N VAL A 107 -10.72 -2.16 -26.13
CA VAL A 107 -11.83 -1.78 -27.03
C VAL A 107 -11.97 -2.89 -28.08
N ARG A 108 -13.07 -3.65 -28.03
CA ARG A 108 -13.45 -4.52 -29.14
C ARG A 108 -13.98 -3.65 -30.28
N SER A 109 -13.04 -3.10 -31.07
CA SER A 109 -13.33 -2.58 -32.40
C SER A 109 -13.62 -3.76 -33.35
N GLY A 110 -14.88 -4.20 -33.39
CA GLY A 110 -15.39 -5.10 -34.42
C GLY A 110 -16.10 -4.27 -35.51
N ARG A 111 -15.34 -3.79 -36.49
CA ARG A 111 -15.85 -3.09 -37.68
C ARG A 111 -15.73 -4.01 -38.90
N GLY A 112 -16.80 -4.14 -39.68
CA GLY A 112 -16.83 -4.79 -41.00
C GLY A 112 -17.94 -5.85 -41.07
N ALA A 113 -18.84 -5.90 -42.05
CA ALA A 113 -18.78 -5.36 -43.40
C ALA A 113 -20.20 -5.09 -43.94
N ARG A 114 -20.30 -4.07 -44.80
CA ARG A 114 -21.42 -3.78 -45.69
C ARG A 114 -20.99 -4.16 -47.11
N ALA A 115 -21.90 -4.77 -47.88
CA ALA A 115 -22.21 -4.59 -49.32
C ALA A 115 -22.59 -5.95 -49.98
N PRO A 116 -23.09 -5.98 -51.23
CA PRO A 116 -24.52 -5.81 -51.55
C PRO A 116 -25.06 -6.93 -52.48
N SER A 117 -26.38 -7.00 -52.67
CA SER A 117 -27.04 -7.55 -53.87
C SER A 117 -28.44 -6.95 -53.97
#